data_AF-A0A136MDY0-F1
#
_entry.id   AF-A0A136MDY0-F1
#
_cell.length_a   1.000
_cell.length_b   1.000
_cell.length_c   1.000
_cell.angle_alpha   90.00
_cell.angle_beta   90.00
_cell.angle_gamma   90.00
#
_symmetry.space_group_name_H-M   'P 1'
#
loop_
_entity.id
_entity.type
_entity.pdbx_description
1 polymer ?
#
loop_
_entity_poly.entity_id
_entity_poly.type
_entity_poly.pdbx_seq_one_letter_code
_entity_poly.pdbx_strand_id
1 'polypeptide(L)'
;MLSRPYFDRVMDQSLVVSDRGLDYTNQIVATRHEKGLYAFVYLPQNEVVTIDLSRLSGSTKAISWYNPRTGKTLSGFSTTSTGAMAFTPPHEGQDWVLIIDDASQNFARPD
;
A
#
# COMPACT_ATOMS: atom_id res chain seq x y z
N MET A 1 0.47 -8.83 -9.03
CA MET A 1 -0.26 -7.60 -9.44
C MET A 1 -1.64 -7.84 -10.06
N LEU A 2 -1.99 -9.08 -10.45
CA LEU A 2 -3.28 -9.40 -11.09
C LEU A 2 -4.39 -9.77 -10.09
N SER A 3 -4.09 -9.82 -8.79
CA SER A 3 -5.06 -10.22 -7.77
C SER A 3 -6.09 -9.14 -7.42
N ARG A 4 -5.94 -7.92 -7.95
CA ARG A 4 -6.87 -6.78 -7.81
C ARG A 4 -7.34 -6.30 -9.19
N PRO A 5 -8.53 -5.68 -9.30
CA PRO A 5 -9.02 -5.09 -10.56
C PRO A 5 -8.01 -4.15 -11.20
N TYR A 6 -7.60 -4.46 -12.44
CA TYR A 6 -6.45 -3.79 -13.09
C TYR A 6 -6.82 -2.50 -13.82
N PHE A 7 -7.93 -2.49 -14.56
CA PHE A 7 -8.28 -1.39 -15.46
C PHE A 7 -8.67 -0.09 -14.73
N ASP A 8 -9.21 -0.21 -13.52
CA ASP A 8 -9.59 0.92 -12.67
C ASP A 8 -8.44 1.39 -11.76
N ARG A 9 -7.18 1.00 -12.05
CA ARG A 9 -6.02 1.39 -11.26
C ARG A 9 -5.41 2.68 -11.78
N VAL A 10 -5.29 3.66 -10.91
CA VAL A 10 -4.67 4.96 -11.20
C VAL A 10 -3.43 5.19 -10.36
N MET A 11 -2.47 5.94 -10.91
CA MET A 11 -1.40 6.51 -10.09
C MET A 11 -1.98 7.61 -9.23
N ASP A 12 -1.81 7.51 -7.91
CA ASP A 12 -2.26 8.55 -7.00
C ASP A 12 -1.23 8.78 -5.91
N GLN A 13 -0.32 9.65 -6.26
CA GLN A 13 0.81 10.07 -5.47
C GLN A 13 0.42 10.95 -4.28
N SER A 14 -0.77 11.56 -4.31
CA SER A 14 -1.32 12.30 -3.17
C SER A 14 -1.87 11.39 -2.06
N LEU A 15 -1.77 10.06 -2.21
CA LEU A 15 -2.02 9.09 -1.15
C LEU A 15 -0.91 9.09 -0.08
N VAL A 16 0.33 9.44 -0.46
CA VAL A 16 1.48 9.47 0.44
C VAL A 16 1.64 10.89 1.01
N VAL A 17 1.57 11.00 2.32
CA VAL A 17 1.60 12.26 3.08
C VAL A 17 3.00 12.58 3.60
N SER A 18 3.81 11.55 3.86
CA SER A 18 5.22 11.72 4.24
C SER A 18 6.08 12.19 3.07
N ASP A 19 7.37 12.42 3.31
CA ASP A 19 8.35 12.55 2.23
C ASP A 19 8.27 11.31 1.31
N ARG A 20 8.48 11.54 0.01
CA ARG A 20 8.29 10.56 -1.06
C ARG A 20 9.58 10.25 -1.78
N GLY A 21 10.70 10.76 -1.29
CA GLY A 21 11.96 10.74 -2.01
C GLY A 21 11.97 11.75 -3.15
N LEU A 22 13.17 12.21 -3.50
CA LEU A 22 13.39 13.21 -4.54
C LEU A 22 14.18 12.64 -5.73
N ASP A 23 14.79 11.46 -5.58
CA ASP A 23 15.63 10.84 -6.59
C ASP A 23 15.18 9.41 -6.93
N TYR A 24 15.83 8.82 -7.92
CA TYR A 24 15.48 7.50 -8.44
C TYR A 24 15.74 6.34 -7.44
N THR A 25 16.43 6.59 -6.32
CA THR A 25 16.82 5.56 -5.33
C THR A 25 15.85 5.47 -4.16
N ASN A 26 15.13 6.56 -3.86
CA ASN A 26 14.21 6.61 -2.72
C ASN A 26 12.76 6.98 -3.10
N GLN A 27 12.46 7.13 -4.39
CA GLN A 27 11.13 7.51 -4.84
C GLN A 27 10.06 6.48 -4.45
N ILE A 28 9.11 6.91 -3.63
CA ILE A 28 7.91 6.16 -3.26
C ILE A 28 6.85 6.35 -4.35
N VAL A 29 6.29 5.23 -4.82
CA VAL A 29 5.28 5.21 -5.87
C VAL A 29 3.99 4.60 -5.35
N ALA A 30 2.92 5.39 -5.32
CA ALA A 30 1.58 4.94 -4.95
C ALA A 30 0.63 4.78 -6.15
N THR A 31 -0.14 3.71 -6.12
CA THR A 31 -1.29 3.47 -7.01
C THR A 31 -2.50 3.05 -6.18
N ARG A 32 -3.71 3.31 -6.68
CA ARG A 32 -4.94 2.85 -6.04
C ARG A 32 -6.02 2.59 -7.08
N HIS A 33 -7.06 1.87 -6.67
CA HIS A 33 -8.30 1.82 -7.41
C HIS A 33 -8.96 3.21 -7.45
N GLU A 34 -9.60 3.60 -8.55
CA GLU A 34 -10.27 4.91 -8.72
C GLU A 34 -11.29 5.19 -7.62
N LYS A 35 -12.03 4.16 -7.21
CA LYS A 35 -12.99 4.20 -6.09
C LYS A 35 -12.39 3.94 -4.71
N GLY A 36 -11.07 3.74 -4.61
CA GLY A 36 -10.37 3.53 -3.34
C GLY A 36 -10.48 2.13 -2.74
N LEU A 37 -10.92 1.13 -3.50
CA LEU A 37 -11.09 -0.26 -3.03
C LEU A 37 -9.79 -0.90 -2.55
N TYR A 38 -8.65 -0.49 -3.11
CA TYR A 38 -7.34 -0.92 -2.67
C TYR A 38 -6.28 0.12 -3.03
N ALA A 39 -5.11 0.02 -2.41
CA ALA A 39 -3.90 0.74 -2.78
C ALA A 39 -2.66 -0.15 -2.72
N PHE A 40 -1.70 0.16 -3.58
CA PHE A 40 -0.34 -0.34 -3.53
C PHE A 40 0.62 0.82 -3.41
N VAL A 41 1.53 0.75 -2.44
CA VAL A 41 2.58 1.75 -2.27
C VAL A 41 3.91 1.01 -2.29
N TYR A 42 4.72 1.28 -3.31
CA TYR A 42 6.07 0.74 -3.41
C TYR A 42 7.04 1.65 -2.68
N LEU A 43 7.83 1.05 -1.79
CA LEU A 43 8.87 1.68 -1.01
C LEU A 43 10.21 1.02 -1.38
N PRO A 44 11.12 1.74 -2.06
CA PRO A 44 12.44 1.21 -2.35
C PRO A 44 13.27 1.08 -1.07
N GLN A 45 13.16 2.04 -0.14
CA GLN A 45 13.88 2.03 1.13
C GLN A 45 13.01 1.50 2.28
N ASN A 46 13.67 0.96 3.30
CA ASN A 46 13.00 0.49 4.52
C ASN A 46 12.75 1.66 5.48
N GLU A 47 11.96 2.61 5.01
CA GLU A 47 11.62 3.82 5.75
C GLU A 47 10.12 3.86 6.05
N VAL A 48 9.76 4.55 7.14
CA VAL A 48 8.37 4.73 7.53
C VAL A 48 7.67 5.59 6.49
N VAL A 49 6.49 5.16 6.05
CA VAL A 49 5.64 5.91 5.13
C VAL A 49 4.32 6.30 5.81
N THR A 50 3.84 7.51 5.56
CA THR A 50 2.52 7.96 6.05
C THR A 50 1.53 8.01 4.89
N ILE A 51 0.42 7.30 5.03
CA ILE A 51 -0.62 7.15 4.00
C ILE A 51 -1.92 7.79 4.49
N ASP A 52 -2.59 8.55 3.61
CA ASP A 52 -3.94 9.06 3.87
C ASP A 52 -5.01 7.99 3.57
N LEU A 53 -5.47 7.31 4.61
CA LEU A 53 -6.51 6.28 4.54
C LEU A 53 -7.91 6.84 4.23
N SER A 54 -8.13 8.16 4.33
CA SER A 54 -9.42 8.76 3.98
C SER A 54 -9.73 8.67 2.48
N ARG A 55 -8.70 8.42 1.66
CA ARG A 55 -8.81 8.29 0.19
C ARG A 55 -9.12 6.87 -0.26
N LEU A 56 -9.32 5.96 0.70
CA LEU A 56 -9.64 4.54 0.47
C LEU A 56 -11.00 4.19 1.07
N SER A 57 -11.77 3.37 0.36
CA SER A 57 -13.13 2.98 0.74
C SER A 57 -13.18 1.99 1.90
N GLY A 58 -14.38 1.75 2.42
CA GLY A 58 -14.63 0.77 3.47
C GLY A 58 -14.29 1.29 4.87
N SER A 59 -15.01 0.79 5.87
CA SER A 59 -14.79 1.14 7.27
C SER A 59 -13.55 0.46 7.85
N THR A 60 -13.21 -0.72 7.35
CA THR A 60 -12.06 -1.52 7.80
C THR A 60 -11.07 -1.68 6.66
N LYS A 61 -9.80 -1.36 6.92
CA LYS A 61 -8.68 -1.53 6.01
C LYS A 61 -7.85 -2.73 6.43
N ALA A 62 -7.68 -3.69 5.52
CA ALA A 62 -6.79 -4.83 5.69
C ALA A 62 -5.39 -4.46 5.17
N ILE A 63 -4.37 -4.63 6.01
CA ILE A 63 -3.00 -4.23 5.72
C ILE A 63 -2.14 -5.47 5.51
N SER A 64 -1.34 -5.47 4.45
CA SER A 64 -0.33 -6.50 4.21
C SER A 64 0.90 -5.93 3.52
N TRP A 65 2.02 -6.64 3.64
CA TRP A 65 3.29 -6.29 2.99
C TRP A 65 3.65 -7.35 1.97
N TYR A 66 3.97 -6.95 0.76
CA TYR A 66 4.45 -7.86 -0.28
C TYR A 66 5.93 -7.64 -0.54
N ASN A 67 6.68 -8.73 -0.55
CA ASN A 67 8.10 -8.74 -0.89
C ASN A 67 8.28 -9.07 -2.38
N PRO A 68 8.50 -8.07 -3.26
CA PRO A 68 8.69 -8.30 -4.69
C PRO A 68 9.94 -9.11 -5.03
N ARG A 69 10.92 -9.20 -4.10
CA ARG A 69 12.14 -9.98 -4.30
C ARG A 69 11.90 -11.49 -4.18
N THR A 70 10.82 -11.89 -3.49
CA THR A 70 10.53 -13.31 -3.20
C THR A 70 9.12 -13.77 -3.56
N GLY A 71 8.22 -12.84 -3.92
CA GLY A 71 6.79 -13.11 -4.13
C GLY A 71 6.00 -13.33 -2.82
N LYS A 72 6.64 -13.29 -1.65
CA LYS A 72 5.96 -13.57 -0.39
C LYS A 72 5.16 -12.38 0.10
N THR A 73 3.89 -12.63 0.43
CA THR A 73 3.05 -11.68 1.18
C THR A 73 3.14 -11.95 2.69
N LEU A 74 3.33 -10.92 3.50
CA LEU A 74 3.23 -10.95 4.95
C LEU A 74 1.90 -10.30 5.34
N SER A 75 1.03 -11.07 6.01
CA SER A 75 -0.19 -10.50 6.58
C SER A 75 0.17 -9.51 7.68
N GLY A 76 -0.42 -8.33 7.65
CA GLY A 76 -0.32 -7.35 8.72
C GLY A 76 -1.51 -7.45 9.66
N PHE A 77 -2.13 -6.30 9.90
CA PHE A 77 -3.27 -6.13 10.78
C PHE A 77 -4.44 -5.48 10.03
N SER A 78 -5.57 -5.29 10.70
CA SER A 78 -6.68 -4.49 10.17
C SER A 78 -6.89 -3.25 11.05
N THR A 79 -7.32 -2.16 10.44
CA THR A 79 -7.60 -0.90 11.14
C THR A 79 -8.90 -0.27 10.67
N THR A 80 -9.60 0.39 11.59
CA THR A 80 -10.75 1.26 11.29
C THR A 80 -10.37 2.74 11.28
N SER A 81 -9.07 3.02 11.38
CA SER A 81 -8.55 4.39 11.36
C SER A 81 -8.84 5.07 10.02
N THR A 82 -9.05 6.37 10.08
CA THR A 82 -9.24 7.24 8.92
C THR A 82 -8.21 8.36 8.95
N GLY A 83 -7.91 8.96 7.80
CA GLY A 83 -6.89 9.99 7.67
C GLY A 83 -5.46 9.45 7.63
N ALA A 84 -4.49 10.27 8.00
CA ALA A 84 -3.07 9.94 7.92
C ALA A 84 -2.67 8.87 8.95
N MET A 85 -2.07 7.78 8.48
CA MET A 85 -1.53 6.70 9.31
C MET A 85 -0.12 6.31 8.84
N ALA A 86 0.79 6.14 9.79
CA ALA A 86 2.16 5.71 9.53
C ALA A 86 2.25 4.17 9.46
N PHE A 87 3.06 3.68 8.52
CA PHE A 87 3.34 2.27 8.31
C PHE A 87 4.85 2.05 8.27
N THR A 88 5.32 1.14 9.12
CA THR A 88 6.72 0.72 9.15
C THR A 88 6.86 -0.57 8.34
N PRO A 89 7.76 -0.61 7.32
CA PRO A 89 8.01 -1.84 6.57
C PRO A 89 8.64 -2.91 7.48
N PRO A 90 8.55 -4.19 7.09
CA PRO A 90 9.24 -5.27 7.82
C PRO A 90 10.75 -5.01 7.87
N HIS A 91 11.38 -5.30 9.02
CA HIS A 91 12.77 -4.93 9.33
C HIS A 91 13.83 -5.47 8.34
N GLU A 92 13.52 -6.51 7.58
CA GLU A 92 14.50 -7.17 6.70
C GLU A 92 14.44 -6.70 5.24
N GLY A 93 15.47 -5.93 4.87
CA GLY A 93 15.78 -5.58 3.50
C GLY A 93 14.98 -4.41 2.93
N GLN A 94 15.21 -4.15 1.64
CA GLN A 94 14.65 -3.06 0.85
C GLN A 94 13.54 -3.57 -0.05
N ASP A 95 12.91 -2.71 -0.85
CA ASP A 95 11.85 -3.08 -1.78
C ASP A 95 10.66 -3.75 -1.09
N TRP A 96 9.72 -2.94 -0.63
CA TRP A 96 8.45 -3.41 -0.07
C TRP A 96 7.28 -2.81 -0.81
N VAL A 97 6.21 -3.59 -0.97
CA VAL A 97 4.93 -3.06 -1.42
C VAL A 97 3.97 -3.14 -0.25
N LEU A 98 3.56 -1.99 0.27
CA LEU A 98 2.44 -1.88 1.19
C LEU A 98 1.16 -2.09 0.39
N ILE A 99 0.33 -3.00 0.85
CA ILE A 99 -0.97 -3.28 0.28
C ILE A 99 -2.04 -2.96 1.32
N ILE A 100 -3.00 -2.13 0.90
CA ILE A 100 -4.13 -1.71 1.72
C ILE A 100 -5.39 -2.05 0.95
N ASP A 101 -6.19 -2.97 1.46
CA ASP A 101 -7.46 -3.35 0.85
C ASP A 101 -8.62 -2.84 1.71
N ASP A 102 -9.72 -2.44 1.07
CA ASP A 102 -11.03 -2.42 1.71
C ASP A 102 -11.40 -3.86 2.08
N ALA A 103 -11.48 -4.14 3.38
CA ALA A 103 -11.65 -5.50 3.88
C ALA A 103 -12.96 -6.15 3.41
N SER A 104 -13.97 -5.36 3.02
CA SER A 104 -15.24 -5.88 2.49
C SER A 104 -15.11 -6.53 1.12
N GLN A 105 -14.05 -6.21 0.37
CA GLN A 105 -13.86 -6.70 -1.00
C GLN A 105 -13.32 -8.13 -1.06
N ASN A 106 -12.75 -8.65 0.05
CA ASN A 106 -12.21 -10.01 0.12
C ASN A 106 -11.27 -10.37 -1.05
N PHE A 107 -10.40 -9.44 -1.45
CA PHE A 107 -9.46 -9.68 -2.55
C PHE A 107 -8.56 -10.88 -2.26
N ALA A 108 -8.22 -11.63 -3.32
CA ALA A 108 -7.30 -12.74 -3.22
C ALA A 108 -5.90 -12.25 -2.79
N ARG A 109 -5.25 -13.04 -1.92
CA ARG A 109 -3.88 -12.77 -1.52
C ARG A 109 -2.99 -12.76 -2.78
N PRO A 110 -2.06 -11.80 -2.91
CA PRO A 110 -1.09 -11.86 -3.98
C PRO A 110 -0.19 -13.09 -3.80
N ASP A 111 -0.05 -13.81 -4.89
CA ASP A 111 0.85 -14.93 -5.15
C ASP A 111 2.30 -14.48 -5.42
#